data_AF-A0A971W4C3-F1
#
_entry.id   AF-A0A971W4C3-F1
#
_cell.length_a   1.000
_cell.length_b   1.000
_cell.length_c   1.000
_cell.angle_alpha   90.00
_cell.angle_beta   90.00
_cell.angle_gamma   90.00
#
_symmetry.space_group_name_H-M   'P 1'
#
loop_
_entity.id
_entity.type
_entity.pdbx_description
1 polymer ?
#
loop_
_entity_poly.entity_id
_entity_poly.type
_entity_poly.pdbx_seq_one_letter_code
_entity_poly.pdbx_strand_id
1 'polypeptide(L)'
;MVFRPELIGEDEMSVFYDDNNRFDEEKVEQWAEEFFGQLMNIFNGFFAHVDLKETAERMKDIPFESMVLEQLAGESDEVKMTALRRIKELVDGEIEYLMGYLGS
;
A
#
# COMPACT_ATOMS: atom_id res chain seq x y z
N MET A 1 44.21 -14.74 -8.46
CA MET A 1 42.88 -14.59 -9.07
C MET A 1 42.22 -13.42 -8.35
N VAL A 2 42.19 -12.25 -8.98
CA VAL A 2 41.67 -11.02 -8.36
C VAL A 2 40.18 -10.96 -8.69
N PHE A 3 39.32 -11.06 -7.68
CA PHE A 3 37.89 -10.81 -7.84
C PHE A 3 37.73 -9.34 -8.25
N ARG A 4 37.18 -9.10 -9.43
CA ARG A 4 36.74 -7.76 -9.85
C ARG A 4 35.32 -7.55 -9.33
N PRO A 5 35.06 -6.54 -8.49
CA PRO A 5 33.72 -6.23 -8.00
C PRO A 5 32.92 -5.31 -8.95
N GLU A 6 33.20 -5.33 -10.26
CA GLU A 6 32.63 -4.38 -11.24
C GLU A 6 31.26 -4.80 -11.81
N LEU A 7 30.40 -5.45 -11.03
CA LEU A 7 29.01 -5.72 -11.40
C LEU A 7 28.09 -5.48 -10.20
N ILE A 8 28.10 -4.25 -9.68
CA ILE A 8 27.01 -3.71 -8.86
C ILE A 8 26.47 -2.51 -9.64
N GLY A 9 25.20 -2.58 -10.02
CA GLY A 9 24.52 -1.49 -10.72
C GLY A 9 23.58 -1.97 -11.84
N GLU A 10 22.79 -3.02 -11.60
CA GLU A 10 21.41 -2.88 -12.06
C GLU A 10 20.79 -1.93 -11.02
N ASP A 11 20.73 -0.63 -11.35
CA ASP A 11 19.68 0.21 -10.79
C ASP A 11 18.40 -0.59 -11.02
N GLU A 12 17.82 -1.19 -9.97
CA GLU A 12 16.44 -1.63 -10.04
C GLU A 12 15.65 -0.37 -10.37
N MET A 13 15.37 -0.16 -11.66
CA MET A 13 14.59 0.98 -12.10
C MET A 13 13.26 0.87 -11.39
N SER A 14 13.04 1.80 -10.46
CA SER A 14 11.81 1.87 -9.68
C SER A 14 10.62 1.78 -10.64
N VAL A 15 9.71 0.85 -10.37
CA VAL A 15 8.57 0.58 -11.24
C VAL A 15 7.61 1.77 -11.36
N PHE A 16 7.77 2.78 -10.49
CA PHE A 16 6.95 3.98 -10.38
C PHE A 16 7.35 5.11 -11.32
N TYR A 17 8.28 4.87 -12.23
CA TYR A 17 8.70 5.83 -13.24
C TYR A 17 8.37 5.30 -14.65
N ASP A 18 8.12 6.20 -15.59
CA ASP A 18 7.94 5.87 -17.01
C ASP A 18 9.28 5.56 -17.70
N ASP A 19 9.22 5.16 -18.97
CA ASP A 19 10.42 4.87 -19.78
C ASP A 19 11.35 6.09 -19.97
N ASN A 20 10.88 7.29 -19.62
CA ASN A 20 11.65 8.54 -19.64
C ASN A 20 12.13 8.96 -18.23
N ASN A 21 12.01 8.07 -17.24
CA ASN A 21 12.35 8.30 -15.84
C ASN A 21 11.55 9.45 -15.20
N ARG A 22 10.30 9.64 -15.63
CA ARG A 22 9.35 10.60 -15.04
C ARG A 22 8.45 9.86 -14.07
N PHE A 23 8.19 10.51 -12.94
CA PHE A 23 7.25 10.01 -11.94
C PHE A 23 5.90 9.69 -12.59
N ASP A 24 5.42 8.47 -12.36
CA ASP A 24 4.17 7.95 -12.89
C ASP A 24 3.19 7.71 -11.73
N GLU A 25 2.32 8.71 -11.51
CA GLU A 25 1.34 8.69 -10.42
C GLU A 25 0.38 7.50 -10.53
N GLU A 26 -0.07 7.16 -11.75
CA GLU A 26 -1.02 6.07 -11.97
C GLU A 26 -0.44 4.72 -11.55
N LYS A 27 0.85 4.48 -11.82
CA LYS A 27 1.52 3.25 -11.36
C LYS A 27 1.62 3.17 -9.84
N VAL A 28 1.86 4.29 -9.17
CA VAL A 28 1.89 4.33 -7.69
C VAL A 28 0.50 4.06 -7.11
N GLU A 29 -0.53 4.67 -7.70
CA GLU A 29 -1.92 4.45 -7.28
C GLU A 29 -2.35 2.99 -7.51
N GLN A 30 -2.02 2.42 -8.67
CA GLN A 30 -2.30 1.02 -8.97
C GLN A 30 -1.62 0.09 -7.97
N TRP A 31 -0.34 0.34 -7.66
CA TRP A 31 0.38 -0.44 -6.65
C TRP A 31 -0.29 -0.35 -5.27
N ALA A 32 -0.75 0.85 -4.87
CA ALA A 32 -1.45 1.05 -3.61
C ALA A 32 -2.78 0.26 -3.55
N GLU A 33 -3.53 0.23 -4.64
CA GLU A 33 -4.76 -0.57 -4.75
C GLU A 33 -4.48 -2.07 -4.65
N GLU A 34 -3.46 -2.56 -5.34
CA GLU A 34 -3.06 -3.97 -5.30
C GLU A 34 -2.59 -4.37 -3.89
N PHE A 35 -1.76 -3.53 -3.25
CA PHE A 35 -1.31 -3.73 -1.88
C PHE A 35 -2.49 -3.76 -0.89
N PHE A 36 -3.39 -2.79 -0.97
CA PHE A 36 -4.58 -2.75 -0.13
C PHE A 36 -5.47 -3.98 -0.34
N GLY A 37 -5.71 -4.38 -1.60
CA GLY A 37 -6.50 -5.56 -1.92
C GLY A 37 -5.91 -6.85 -1.35
N GLN A 38 -4.58 -6.99 -1.37
CA GLN A 38 -3.89 -8.12 -0.73
C GLN A 38 -4.08 -8.11 0.79
N LEU A 39 -3.97 -6.95 1.44
CA LEU A 39 -4.23 -6.81 2.87
C LEU A 39 -5.68 -7.15 3.23
N MET A 40 -6.66 -6.66 2.47
CA MET A 40 -8.07 -6.98 2.70
C MET A 40 -8.35 -8.47 2.54
N ASN A 41 -7.72 -9.14 1.58
CA ASN A 41 -7.83 -10.60 1.46
C ASN A 41 -7.30 -11.33 2.69
N ILE A 42 -6.17 -10.88 3.24
CA ILE A 42 -5.59 -11.42 4.47
C ILE A 42 -6.55 -11.16 5.65
N PHE A 43 -7.03 -9.94 5.79
CA PHE A 43 -7.94 -9.53 6.87
C PHE A 43 -9.28 -10.23 6.81
N ASN A 44 -9.83 -10.48 5.62
CA ASN A 44 -11.05 -11.28 5.46
C ASN A 44 -10.90 -12.68 6.10
N GLY A 45 -9.73 -13.29 6.00
CA GLY A 45 -9.43 -14.55 6.68
C GLY A 45 -9.46 -14.45 8.22
N PHE A 46 -9.03 -13.32 8.77
CA PHE A 46 -9.01 -13.07 10.22
C PHE A 46 -10.35 -12.56 10.78
N PHE A 47 -11.11 -11.80 9.99
CA PHE A 47 -12.34 -11.14 10.40
C PHE A 47 -13.61 -11.90 10.00
N ALA A 48 -13.49 -13.04 9.32
CA ALA A 48 -14.63 -13.89 8.94
C ALA A 48 -15.56 -14.31 10.09
N HIS A 49 -15.10 -14.23 11.34
CA HIS A 49 -15.86 -14.60 12.54
C HIS A 49 -16.19 -13.42 13.46
N VAL A 50 -15.85 -12.20 13.03
CA VAL A 50 -15.98 -10.97 13.79
C VAL A 50 -17.15 -10.16 13.24
N ASP A 51 -17.88 -9.44 14.09
CA ASP A 51 -18.97 -8.59 13.60
C ASP A 51 -18.45 -7.35 12.85
N LEU A 52 -19.32 -6.71 12.07
CA LEU A 52 -18.94 -5.57 11.23
C LEU A 52 -18.45 -4.37 12.03
N LYS A 53 -18.93 -4.20 13.27
CA LYS A 53 -18.52 -3.08 14.14
C LYS A 53 -17.12 -3.30 14.65
N GLU A 54 -16.84 -4.48 15.17
CA GLU A 54 -15.51 -4.86 15.63
C GLU A 54 -14.52 -4.92 14.46
N THR A 55 -14.96 -5.29 13.26
CA THR A 55 -14.13 -5.21 12.03
C THR A 55 -13.74 -3.77 11.72
N ALA A 56 -14.69 -2.83 11.73
CA ALA A 56 -14.43 -1.42 11.48
C ALA A 56 -13.53 -0.78 12.57
N GLU A 57 -13.69 -1.19 13.84
CA GLU A 57 -12.80 -0.77 14.94
C GLU A 57 -11.38 -1.30 14.73
N ARG A 58 -11.23 -2.60 14.43
CA ARG A 58 -9.91 -3.21 14.18
C ARG A 58 -9.20 -2.59 12.99
N MET A 59 -9.90 -2.28 11.90
CA MET A 59 -9.30 -1.63 10.74
C MET A 59 -8.72 -0.25 11.08
N LYS A 60 -9.34 0.51 11.99
CA LYS A 60 -8.82 1.82 12.43
C LYS A 60 -7.51 1.71 13.21
N ASP A 61 -7.29 0.58 13.87
CA ASP A 61 -6.09 0.32 14.66
C ASP A 61 -4.93 -0.24 13.82
N ILE A 62 -5.18 -0.62 12.55
CA ILE A 62 -4.14 -1.14 11.66
C ILE A 62 -3.24 0.02 11.20
N PRO A 63 -1.90 -0.10 11.36
CA PRO A 63 -0.96 0.96 11.01
C PRO A 63 -0.64 0.96 9.50
N PHE A 64 -1.66 1.11 8.64
CA PHE A 64 -1.52 1.05 7.18
C PHE A 64 -0.42 1.98 6.64
N GLU A 65 -0.35 3.22 7.15
CA GLU A 65 0.67 4.19 6.74
C GLU A 65 2.09 3.68 7.00
N SER A 66 2.33 3.06 8.16
CA SER A 66 3.66 2.51 8.48
C SER A 66 4.00 1.32 7.59
N MET A 67 3.03 0.45 7.31
CA MET A 67 3.22 -0.70 6.42
C MET A 67 3.59 -0.27 4.99
N VAL A 68 2.97 0.79 4.48
CA VAL A 68 3.27 1.37 3.16
C VAL A 68 4.69 1.93 3.14
N LEU A 69 5.06 2.71 4.17
CA LEU A 69 6.39 3.30 4.26
C LEU A 69 7.51 2.25 4.39
N GLU A 70 7.22 1.14 5.05
CA GLU A 70 8.15 0.00 5.12
C GLU A 70 8.36 -0.66 3.75
N GLN A 71 7.28 -0.88 2.98
CA GLN A 71 7.38 -1.46 1.63
C GLN A 71 8.10 -0.52 0.65
N LEU A 72 7.92 0.78 0.80
CA LEU A 72 8.50 1.79 -0.09
C LEU A 72 9.78 2.42 0.49
N ALA A 73 10.45 1.82 1.47
CA ALA A 73 11.55 2.46 2.20
C ALA A 73 12.66 3.01 1.29
N GLY A 74 12.97 2.29 0.19
CA GLY A 74 13.98 2.68 -0.81
C GLY A 74 13.51 3.69 -1.87
N GLU A 75 12.22 4.03 -1.89
CA GLU A 75 11.63 4.90 -2.90
C GLU A 75 11.71 6.38 -2.53
N SER A 76 11.45 7.23 -3.54
CA SER A 76 11.39 8.68 -3.35
C SER A 76 10.23 9.11 -2.46
N ASP A 77 10.34 10.30 -1.87
CA ASP A 77 9.26 10.88 -1.08
C ASP A 77 8.01 11.13 -1.92
N GLU A 78 8.15 11.41 -3.22
CA GLU A 78 7.03 11.59 -4.16
C GLU A 78 6.21 10.31 -4.28
N VAL A 79 6.86 9.16 -4.47
CA VAL A 79 6.21 7.84 -4.49
C VAL A 79 5.54 7.53 -3.15
N LYS A 80 6.26 7.72 -2.03
CA LYS A 80 5.73 7.46 -0.69
C LYS A 80 4.48 8.28 -0.39
N MET A 81 4.50 9.58 -0.69
CA MET A 81 3.39 10.48 -0.39
C MET A 81 2.15 10.17 -1.24
N THR A 82 2.34 9.84 -2.53
CA THR A 82 1.24 9.43 -3.40
C THR A 82 0.62 8.11 -2.94
N ALA A 83 1.44 7.10 -2.62
CA ALA A 83 0.95 5.83 -2.10
C ALA A 83 0.20 6.00 -0.78
N LEU A 84 0.75 6.80 0.15
CA LEU A 84 0.10 7.10 1.43
C LEU A 84 -1.27 7.78 1.24
N ARG A 85 -1.34 8.77 0.36
CA ARG A 85 -2.61 9.44 0.03
C ARG A 85 -3.63 8.42 -0.47
N ARG A 86 -3.25 7.58 -1.44
CA ARG A 86 -4.16 6.60 -2.03
C ARG A 86 -4.63 5.55 -1.03
N ILE A 87 -3.72 5.03 -0.20
CA ILE A 87 -4.06 4.05 0.84
C ILE A 87 -5.02 4.63 1.86
N LYS A 88 -4.83 5.89 2.27
CA LYS A 88 -5.74 6.55 3.19
C LYS A 88 -7.15 6.68 2.60
N GLU A 89 -7.27 7.09 1.34
CA GLU A 89 -8.56 7.16 0.64
C GLU A 89 -9.28 5.80 0.61
N LEU A 90 -8.54 4.71 0.34
CA LEU A 90 -9.09 3.36 0.30
C LEU A 90 -9.55 2.88 1.68
N VAL A 91 -8.73 3.10 2.72
CA VAL A 91 -9.06 2.73 4.10
C VAL A 91 -10.28 3.50 4.60
N ASP A 92 -10.31 4.82 4.39
CA ASP A 92 -11.44 5.66 4.80
C ASP A 92 -12.74 5.22 4.09
N GLY A 93 -12.66 4.93 2.79
CA GLY A 93 -13.79 4.43 2.00
C GLY A 93 -14.31 3.06 2.47
N GLU A 94 -13.42 2.13 2.80
CA GLU A 94 -13.81 0.81 3.31
C GLU A 94 -14.46 0.91 4.70
N ILE A 95 -13.93 1.76 5.58
CA ILE A 95 -14.53 2.02 6.89
C ILE A 95 -15.93 2.65 6.72
N GLU A 96 -16.08 3.63 5.84
CA GLU A 96 -17.37 4.25 5.56
C GLU A 96 -18.38 3.23 5.04
N TYR A 97 -17.96 2.35 4.12
CA TYR A 97 -18.78 1.26 3.60
C TYR A 97 -19.25 0.32 4.72
N LEU A 98 -18.34 -0.15 5.59
CA LEU A 98 -18.69 -1.01 6.73
C LEU A 98 -19.65 -0.32 7.71
N MET A 99 -19.40 0.95 8.02
CA MET A 99 -20.24 1.74 8.92
C MET A 99 -21.64 1.98 8.35
N GLY A 100 -21.77 2.08 7.02
CA GLY A 100 -23.07 2.20 6.34
C GLY A 100 -24.02 1.03 6.64
N TYR A 101 -23.48 -0.19 6.80
CA TYR A 101 -24.28 -1.36 7.20
C TYR A 101 -24.71 -1.35 8.66
N LEU A 102 -24.00 -0.62 9.54
CA LEU A 102 -24.32 -0.52 10.96
C LEU A 102 -25.34 0.58 11.28
N GLY A 103 -25.52 1.54 10.36
CA GLY A 103 -26.47 2.64 10.47
C GLY A 103 -27.82 2.40 9.78
N SER A 104 -28.07 1.19 9.27
CA SER A 104 -29.29 0.77 8.56
C SER A 104 -30.22 -0.08 9.42
#